data_AF-A0A2E7UKH1-F1
#
_entry.id   AF-A0A2E7UKH1-F1
#
_cell.length_a   1.000
_cell.length_b   1.000
_cell.length_c   1.000
_cell.angle_alpha   90.00
_cell.angle_beta   90.00
_cell.angle_gamma   90.00
#
_symmetry.space_group_name_H-M   'P 1'
#
loop_
_entity.id
_entity.type
_entity.pdbx_description
1 polymer ?
#
loop_
_entity_poly.entity_id
_entity_poly.type
_entity_poly.pdbx_seq_one_letter_code
_entity_poly.pdbx_strand_id
1 'polypeptide(L)'
;MSEKEIMRIINQANSNCLILSEEDTSNFIFPKDNKFWAVDPLCGTVPFSCGLDSWGLSVAYLAKSKSSSVGAIYCPNIGETISCDENSVYINKEKLLVNPEFPKLRDLTLCLEI
;
A
#
# COMPACT_ATOMS: atom_id res chain seq x y z
N MET A 1 -11.45 12.42 0.45
CA MET A 1 -10.60 13.55 0.90
C MET A 1 -9.12 13.17 0.85
N SER A 2 -8.76 11.95 1.27
CA SER A 2 -7.40 11.40 1.21
C SER A 2 -6.84 11.31 -0.22
N GLU A 3 -7.59 10.80 -1.19
CA GLU A 3 -7.12 10.62 -2.58
C GLU A 3 -6.55 11.91 -3.20
N LYS A 4 -7.35 12.99 -3.24
CA LYS A 4 -6.95 14.28 -3.83
C LYS A 4 -5.66 14.81 -3.21
N GLU A 5 -5.47 14.59 -1.92
CA GLU A 5 -4.28 15.04 -1.20
C GLU A 5 -3.06 14.17 -1.54
N ILE A 6 -3.22 12.85 -1.61
CA ILE A 6 -2.17 11.92 -2.05
C ILE A 6 -1.71 12.27 -3.47
N MET A 7 -2.67 12.45 -4.39
CA MET A 7 -2.36 12.84 -5.77
C MET A 7 -1.66 14.21 -5.84
N ARG A 8 -2.07 15.18 -5.01
CA ARG A 8 -1.41 16.49 -4.93
C ARG A 8 0.05 16.35 -4.51
N ILE A 9 0.32 15.56 -3.47
CA ILE A 9 1.69 15.33 -2.96
C ILE A 9 2.55 14.61 -4.01
N ILE A 10 2.02 13.57 -4.65
CA ILE A 10 2.74 12.84 -5.70
C ILE A 10 3.08 13.77 -6.87
N ASN A 11 2.12 14.56 -7.35
CA ASN A 11 2.34 15.50 -8.46
C ASN A 11 3.34 16.62 -8.12
N GLN A 12 3.40 17.04 -6.85
CA GLN A 12 4.40 18.00 -6.38
C GLN A 12 5.81 17.39 -6.32
N ALA A 13 5.93 16.13 -5.89
CA ALA A 13 7.21 15.43 -5.79
C ALA A 13 7.75 14.99 -7.15
N ASN A 14 6.88 14.62 -8.09
CA ASN A 14 7.26 14.14 -9.41
C ASN A 14 6.26 14.65 -10.47
N SER A 15 6.58 15.80 -11.08
CA SER A 15 5.75 16.41 -12.10
C SER A 15 5.63 15.51 -13.34
N ASN A 16 4.40 15.32 -13.84
CA ASN A 16 4.03 14.43 -14.96
C ASN A 16 4.08 12.91 -14.67
N CYS A 17 3.88 12.49 -13.43
CA CYS A 17 3.69 11.07 -13.16
C CYS A 17 2.25 10.61 -13.45
N LEU A 18 2.10 9.41 -14.01
CA LEU A 18 0.82 8.73 -14.14
C LEU A 18 0.41 8.12 -12.80
N ILE A 19 -0.87 8.26 -12.44
CA ILE A 19 -1.44 7.77 -11.18
C ILE A 19 -2.70 6.96 -11.50
N LEU A 20 -2.72 5.70 -11.08
CA LEU A 20 -3.87 4.82 -11.04
C LEU A 20 -4.41 4.83 -9.60
N SER A 21 -5.65 5.25 -9.43
CA SER A 21 -6.32 5.30 -8.11
C SER A 21 -7.54 4.39 -8.11
N GLU A 22 -7.86 3.76 -6.98
CA GLU A 22 -9.08 2.96 -6.81
C GLU A 22 -10.35 3.77 -7.09
N GLU A 23 -10.39 5.02 -6.63
CA GLU A 23 -11.59 5.89 -6.70
C GLU A 23 -11.72 6.61 -8.05
N ASP A 24 -10.64 6.70 -8.84
CA ASP A 24 -10.66 7.30 -10.19
C ASP A 24 -9.75 6.55 -11.17
N THR A 25 -10.36 5.60 -11.88
CA THR A 25 -9.73 4.87 -13.00
C THR A 25 -10.13 5.40 -14.37
N SER A 26 -11.01 6.40 -14.43
CA SER A 26 -11.82 6.71 -15.62
C SER A 26 -11.02 7.10 -16.86
N ASN A 27 -9.83 7.68 -16.67
CA ASN A 27 -8.97 8.17 -17.75
C ASN A 27 -7.54 7.62 -17.68
N PHE A 28 -7.31 6.56 -16.89
CA PHE A 28 -5.97 6.01 -16.75
C PHE A 28 -5.59 5.17 -17.98
N ILE A 29 -4.48 5.52 -18.62
CA ILE A 29 -3.90 4.76 -19.72
C ILE A 29 -2.58 4.17 -19.24
N PHE A 30 -2.46 2.85 -19.32
CA PHE A 30 -1.23 2.16 -18.94
C PHE A 30 -0.06 2.65 -19.82
N PRO A 31 1.03 3.15 -19.21
CA PRO A 31 2.19 3.59 -19.96
C PRO A 31 2.97 2.41 -20.53
N LYS A 32 3.55 2.61 -21.72
CA LYS A 32 4.38 1.58 -22.40
C LYS A 32 5.62 1.17 -21.60
N ASP A 33 6.14 2.05 -20.75
CA ASP A 33 7.29 1.77 -19.89
C ASP A 33 6.91 1.26 -18.50
N ASN A 34 5.62 0.99 -18.25
CA ASN A 34 5.07 0.47 -16.99
C ASN A 34 5.47 1.31 -15.76
N LYS A 35 5.63 2.62 -15.92
CA LYS A 35 5.96 3.55 -14.83
C LYS A 35 4.74 4.35 -14.37
N PHE A 36 4.21 4.05 -13.20
CA PHE A 36 3.06 4.76 -12.64
C PHE A 36 2.96 4.56 -11.13
N TRP A 37 2.22 5.43 -10.45
CA TRP A 37 1.80 5.20 -9.07
C TRP A 37 0.47 4.45 -9.05
N ALA A 38 0.36 3.46 -8.18
CA ALA A 38 -0.90 2.88 -7.76
C ALA A 38 -1.25 3.43 -6.36
N VAL A 39 -2.48 3.86 -6.16
CA VAL A 39 -2.96 4.46 -4.91
C VAL A 39 -4.29 3.81 -4.52
N ASP A 40 -4.35 3.32 -3.28
CA ASP A 40 -5.58 3.00 -2.58
C ASP A 40 -5.70 3.99 -1.40
N PRO A 41 -6.61 4.96 -1.47
CA PRO A 41 -6.74 6.01 -0.47
C PRO A 41 -7.41 5.53 0.83
N LEU A 42 -8.01 4.34 0.86
CA LEU A 42 -8.64 3.72 2.02
C LEU A 42 -8.70 2.19 1.86
N CYS A 43 -7.61 1.52 2.21
CA CYS A 43 -7.53 0.07 2.22
C CYS A 43 -8.18 -0.45 3.50
N GLY A 44 -9.29 -1.18 3.37
CA GLY A 44 -10.07 -1.67 4.50
C GLY A 44 -11.34 -0.85 4.76
N THR A 45 -12.09 -0.51 3.71
CA THR A 45 -13.37 0.24 3.77
C THR A 45 -14.37 -0.34 4.77
N VAL A 46 -14.49 -1.67 4.85
CA VAL A 46 -15.37 -2.34 5.83
C VAL A 46 -14.84 -2.16 7.26
N PRO A 47 -13.59 -2.54 7.60
CA PRO A 47 -13.00 -2.21 8.89
C PRO A 47 -13.15 -0.74 9.30
N PHE A 48 -12.87 0.20 8.40
CA PHE A 48 -13.03 1.64 8.64
C PHE A 48 -14.48 2.00 8.99
N SER A 49 -15.44 1.52 8.20
CA SER A 49 -16.87 1.79 8.39
C SER A 49 -17.42 1.18 9.68
N CYS A 50 -16.82 0.08 10.14
CA CYS A 50 -17.17 -0.59 11.40
C CYS A 50 -16.43 0.00 12.62
N GLY A 51 -15.56 1.00 12.44
CA GLY A 51 -14.76 1.59 13.52
C GLY A 51 -13.66 0.67 14.06
N LEU A 52 -13.22 -0.31 13.27
CA LEU A 52 -12.05 -1.14 13.58
C LEU A 52 -10.76 -0.39 13.23
N ASP A 53 -9.65 -0.78 13.86
CA ASP A 53 -8.34 -0.14 13.65
C ASP A 53 -7.55 -0.71 12.47
N SER A 54 -8.03 -1.81 11.88
CA SER A 54 -7.37 -2.52 10.78
C SER A 54 -7.72 -1.93 9.42
N TRP A 55 -7.29 -0.69 9.18
CA TRP A 55 -7.37 -0.01 7.89
C TRP A 55 -6.14 0.88 7.67
N GLY A 56 -5.89 1.24 6.42
CA GLY A 56 -4.79 2.12 6.08
C GLY A 56 -4.95 2.81 4.73
N LEU A 57 -3.89 3.48 4.30
CA LEU A 57 -3.72 3.97 2.94
C LEU A 57 -2.53 3.25 2.33
N SER A 58 -2.59 2.96 1.03
CA SER A 58 -1.47 2.33 0.33
C SER A 58 -1.07 3.12 -0.92
N VAL A 59 0.23 3.23 -1.13
CA VAL A 59 0.83 3.86 -2.31
C VAL A 59 1.98 3.00 -2.80
N ALA A 60 2.05 2.78 -4.10
CA ALA A 60 3.15 2.05 -4.72
C ALA A 60 3.59 2.73 -6.00
N TYR A 61 4.90 2.85 -6.19
CA TYR A 61 5.46 3.20 -7.49
C TYR A 61 5.87 1.93 -8.20
N LEU A 62 5.30 1.70 -9.38
CA LEU A 62 5.63 0.58 -10.25
C LEU A 62 6.58 1.08 -11.33
N ALA A 63 7.64 0.30 -11.57
CA ALA A 63 8.59 0.54 -12.63
C ALA A 63 8.80 -0.71 -13.49
N LYS A 64 9.40 -0.53 -14.68
CA LYS A 64 9.70 -1.63 -15.61
C LYS A 64 10.52 -2.76 -14.97
N SER A 65 11.47 -2.41 -14.09
CA SER A 65 12.22 -3.37 -13.30
C SER A 65 11.59 -3.49 -11.92
N LYS A 66 11.39 -4.73 -11.44
CA LYS A 66 10.93 -4.97 -10.06
C LYS A 66 11.84 -4.33 -9.02
N SER A 67 13.14 -4.26 -9.31
CA SER A 67 14.18 -3.62 -8.48
C SER A 67 14.06 -2.09 -8.39
N SER A 68 13.09 -1.48 -9.05
CA SER A 68 12.90 -0.02 -9.00
C SER A 68 11.50 0.36 -8.53
N SER A 69 10.71 -0.63 -8.13
CA SER A 69 9.42 -0.42 -7.52
C SER A 69 9.58 -0.19 -6.01
N VAL A 70 8.77 0.68 -5.45
CA VAL A 70 8.71 0.95 -4.01
C VAL A 70 7.26 0.99 -3.57
N GLY A 71 7.00 0.71 -2.31
CA GLY A 71 5.65 0.69 -1.76
C GLY A 71 5.61 1.16 -0.32
N ALA A 72 4.48 1.70 0.09
CA ALA A 72 4.20 2.05 1.46
C ALA A 72 2.72 1.85 1.78
N ILE A 73 2.48 1.37 3.00
CA ILE A 73 1.17 1.30 3.64
C ILE A 73 1.29 2.07 4.95
N TYR A 74 0.39 3.01 5.17
CA TYR A 74 0.29 3.70 6.44
C TYR A 74 -1.05 3.37 7.09
N CYS A 75 -1.00 2.87 8.33
CA CYS A 75 -2.14 2.47 9.12
C CYS A 75 -2.32 3.47 10.27
N PRO A 76 -3.17 4.50 10.12
CA PRO A 76 -3.18 5.65 11.03
C PRO A 76 -3.58 5.30 12.47
N ASN A 77 -4.55 4.40 12.65
CA ASN A 77 -5.06 4.06 13.98
C ASN A 77 -4.07 3.27 14.83
N ILE A 78 -3.22 2.46 14.20
CA ILE A 78 -2.17 1.69 14.88
C ILE A 78 -0.82 2.40 14.87
N GLY A 79 -0.69 3.52 14.15
CA GLY A 79 0.56 4.30 14.07
C GLY A 79 1.70 3.56 13.37
N GLU A 80 1.37 2.65 12.46
CA GLU A 80 2.36 1.85 11.73
C GLU A 80 2.51 2.31 10.29
N THR A 81 3.76 2.40 9.84
CA THR A 81 4.11 2.55 8.42
C THR A 81 4.89 1.33 7.98
N ILE A 82 4.31 0.54 7.09
CA ILE A 82 4.97 -0.57 6.41
C ILE A 82 5.48 -0.03 5.08
N SER A 83 6.76 -0.18 4.77
CA SER A 83 7.31 0.30 3.50
C SER A 83 8.31 -0.70 2.93
N CYS A 84 8.52 -0.67 1.62
CA CYS A 84 9.50 -1.50 0.97
C CYS A 84 10.31 -0.73 -0.06
N ASP A 85 11.57 -1.14 -0.17
CA ASP A 85 12.45 -0.81 -1.27
C ASP A 85 12.73 -2.06 -2.12
N GLU A 86 13.72 -1.98 -3.01
CA GLU A 86 14.15 -3.09 -3.87
C GLU A 86 14.63 -4.34 -3.13
N ASN A 87 15.07 -4.22 -1.87
CA ASN A 87 15.79 -5.25 -1.15
C ASN A 87 15.09 -5.68 0.16
N SER A 88 14.25 -4.84 0.75
CA SER A 88 13.80 -5.01 2.12
C SER A 88 12.44 -4.36 2.42
N VAL A 89 11.79 -4.88 3.45
CA VAL A 89 10.57 -4.33 4.05
C VAL A 89 10.93 -3.71 5.39
N TYR A 90 10.25 -2.64 5.75
CA TYR A 90 10.46 -1.88 6.97
C TYR A 90 9.12 -1.63 7.65
N ILE A 91 9.08 -1.72 8.98
CA ILE A 91 7.97 -1.27 9.82
C ILE A 91 8.48 -0.10 10.65
N ASN A 92 7.85 1.06 10.56
CA ASN A 92 8.26 2.27 11.28
C ASN A 92 9.76 2.61 11.11
N LYS A 93 10.30 2.40 9.89
CA LYS A 93 11.70 2.58 9.49
C LYS A 93 12.67 1.50 10.01
N GLU A 94 12.20 0.55 10.81
CA GLU A 94 13.01 -0.59 11.22
C GLU A 94 12.88 -1.72 10.20
N LYS A 95 14.03 -2.28 9.78
CA LYS A 95 14.04 -3.37 8.80
C LYS A 95 13.36 -4.60 9.39
N LEU A 96 12.31 -5.07 8.71
CA LEU A 96 11.61 -6.28 9.07
C LEU A 96 12.50 -7.49 8.78
N LEU A 97 12.92 -8.18 9.84
CA LEU A 97 13.55 -9.49 9.75
C LEU A 97 12.47 -10.54 9.97
N VAL A 98 12.08 -11.22 8.90
CA VAL A 98 11.05 -12.27 8.99
C VAL A 98 11.70 -13.50 9.62
N ASN A 99 11.38 -13.76 10.89
CA ASN A 99 11.63 -15.03 11.55
C ASN A 99 10.27 -15.62 11.97
N PRO A 100 9.53 -16.24 11.03
CA PRO A 100 8.16 -16.63 11.31
C PRO A 100 8.15 -17.82 12.25
N GLU A 101 7.73 -17.60 13.49
CA GLU A 101 7.34 -18.67 14.40
C GLU A 101 5.87 -19.00 14.13
N PHE A 102 5.63 -20.05 13.35
CA PHE A 102 4.28 -20.54 13.17
C PHE A 102 3.83 -21.29 14.43
N PRO A 103 2.66 -20.96 15.00
CA PRO A 103 2.07 -21.80 16.03
C PRO A 103 1.86 -23.22 15.50
N LYS A 104 1.86 -24.22 16.39
CA LYS A 104 1.63 -25.61 15.98
C LYS A 104 0.29 -25.68 15.26
N LEU A 105 0.17 -26.55 14.26
CA LEU A 105 -1.03 -26.67 13.41
C LEU A 105 -2.35 -26.76 14.19
N ARG A 106 -2.32 -27.40 15.37
CA ARG A 106 -3.47 -27.52 16.30
C ARG A 106 -3.94 -26.21 16.93
N ASP A 107 -3.07 -25.21 16.97
CA ASP A 107 -3.29 -23.90 17.58
C ASP A 107 -3.65 -22.83 16.51
N LEU A 108 -3.67 -23.20 15.22
CA LEU A 108 -4.11 -22.34 14.11
C LEU A 108 -5.62 -22.45 13.92
N THR A 109 -6.35 -21.37 14.17
CA THR A 109 -7.75 -21.25 13.76
C THR A 109 -7.79 -20.72 12.33
N LEU A 110 -8.22 -21.54 11.39
CA LEU A 110 -8.48 -21.13 10.01
C LEU A 110 -9.90 -20.57 9.92
N CYS A 111 -10.03 -19.25 9.84
CA CYS A 111 -11.28 -18.62 9.42
C CYS A 111 -11.43 -18.81 7.92
N LEU A 112 -12.25 -19.78 7.52
CA LEU A 112 -12.77 -19.89 6.16
C LEU A 112 -13.96 -18.95 6.04
N GLU A 113 -13.80 -17.83 5.33
CA GLU A 113 -14.94 -17.12 4.76
C GLU A 113 -15.41 -17.92 3.52
N ILE A 114 -16.69 -18.32 3.52
CA ILE A 114 -17.36 -19.06 2.44
C ILE A 114 -18.32 -18.11 1.73
#